data_AF-A0A7V6JWH7-F1
#
_entry.id   AF-A0A7V6JWH7-F1
#
_cell.length_a   1.000
_cell.length_b   1.000
_cell.length_c   1.000
_cell.angle_alpha   90.00
_cell.angle_beta   90.00
_cell.angle_gamma   90.00
#
_symmetry.space_group_name_H-M   'P 1'
#
loop_
_entity.id
_entity.type
_entity.pdbx_description
1 polymer ?
#
loop_
_entity_poly.entity_id
_entity_poly.type
_entity_poly.pdbx_seq_one_letter_code
_entity_poly.pdbx_strand_id
1 'polypeptide(L)'
;MFTLFRKETAAFFSSLTGYIVMIVFLLANSLIMWIMPGQWNLLDSGYAGLDPLFVLSPWIFLFLVPAITMRLFSEERKSGTIELLWSRPVSDGAVIYGKFLAALFLVIMALLPALVFVISVWVLGENPGNLDRGGTAGSFTGLLMLAAVYSAIGLFASSLTSNQVISFIIAAVLSFLMFRGFDSLATLPALSSVAEEVSLMGINEHYRSISRGVLDIRDIAYFVFVAVFFCEAARVSLRRSSIRKPLIVVTATGAVCILLSLLHIRADLTEEKRFTLAEPTKKILRELESDVTVNVYLDGELPIAFRKLRRSTEQYLDEFRVTSGRKVKYDFINPSASSDRTERDRVHAELMNRGLNPVNVMASDGEGGRTQKRIFPSLTVTSGTTVIPVNFLRNNPTLPAETNLLHSTEGLEYEIIQAVAAATADTVHTVAFIEGHGEFDEIFVADLTLELAKFYNIDRGVIGGRRGSIDKYAAIIIAAPQKPMDERDKFVIDQYIMNGGKVLWLAE
;
A
#
# COMPACT_ATOMS: atom_id res chain seq x y z
N MET A 1 -20.16 -20.71 -25.86
CA MET A 1 -19.27 -19.72 -25.20
C MET A 1 -17.85 -19.82 -25.74
N PHE A 2 -17.15 -20.94 -25.57
CA PHE A 2 -15.77 -21.12 -26.06
C PHE A 2 -15.58 -20.86 -27.56
N THR A 3 -16.51 -21.31 -28.41
CA THR A 3 -16.46 -21.04 -29.87
C THR A 3 -16.52 -19.56 -30.20
N LEU A 4 -17.29 -18.78 -29.43
CA LEU A 4 -17.39 -17.33 -29.62
C LEU A 4 -16.11 -16.64 -29.16
N PHE A 5 -15.60 -17.03 -27.98
CA PHE A 5 -14.31 -16.55 -27.48
C PHE A 5 -13.18 -16.77 -28.50
N ARG A 6 -13.09 -17.96 -29.08
CA ARG A 6 -12.09 -18.29 -30.10
C ARG A 6 -12.27 -17.46 -31.37
N LYS A 7 -13.50 -17.26 -31.84
CA LYS A 7 -13.82 -16.42 -33.00
C LYS A 7 -13.36 -14.97 -32.78
N GLU A 8 -13.74 -14.37 -31.65
CA GLU A 8 -13.40 -12.97 -31.35
C GLU A 8 -11.89 -12.78 -31.14
N THR A 9 -11.24 -13.70 -30.43
CA THR A 9 -9.78 -13.68 -30.26
C THR A 9 -9.07 -13.79 -31.60
N ALA A 10 -9.49 -14.73 -32.46
CA ALA A 10 -8.93 -14.85 -33.81
C ALA A 10 -9.17 -13.58 -34.65
N ALA A 11 -10.34 -12.95 -34.54
CA ALA A 11 -10.64 -11.69 -35.22
C ALA A 11 -9.67 -10.57 -34.79
N PHE A 12 -9.37 -10.46 -33.49
CA PHE A 12 -8.44 -9.47 -32.99
C PHE A 12 -6.99 -9.66 -33.47
N PHE A 13 -6.50 -10.90 -33.51
CA PHE A 13 -5.14 -11.20 -33.99
C PHE A 13 -5.06 -11.24 -35.52
N SER A 14 -6.17 -11.44 -36.22
CA SER A 14 -6.22 -11.26 -37.67
C SER A 14 -6.19 -9.79 -38.09
N SER A 15 -6.52 -8.87 -37.16
CA SER A 15 -6.47 -7.43 -37.40
C SER A 15 -5.20 -6.81 -36.78
N LEU A 16 -4.66 -5.78 -37.43
CA LEU A 16 -3.46 -5.08 -36.93
C LEU A 16 -3.68 -4.44 -35.54
N THR A 17 -4.93 -4.18 -35.19
CA THR A 17 -5.32 -3.49 -33.96
C THR A 17 -4.87 -4.22 -32.69
N GLY A 18 -4.92 -5.56 -32.65
CA GLY A 18 -4.46 -6.30 -31.46
C GLY A 18 -2.97 -6.09 -31.18
N TYR A 19 -2.16 -6.09 -32.25
CA TYR A 19 -0.72 -5.82 -32.15
C TYR A 19 -0.42 -4.37 -31.81
N ILE A 20 -1.11 -3.41 -32.42
CA ILE A 20 -0.95 -1.98 -32.12
C ILE A 20 -1.19 -1.71 -30.64
N VAL A 21 -2.24 -2.28 -30.07
CA VAL A 21 -2.57 -2.15 -28.65
C VAL A 21 -1.41 -2.64 -27.78
N MET A 22 -0.89 -3.84 -28.03
CA MET A 22 0.24 -4.37 -27.23
C MET A 22 1.48 -3.48 -27.36
N ILE A 23 1.81 -3.04 -28.58
CA ILE A 23 2.96 -2.15 -28.83
C ILE A 23 2.79 -0.81 -28.12
N VAL A 24 1.63 -0.17 -28.23
CA VAL A 24 1.36 1.12 -27.59
C VAL A 24 1.44 1.01 -26.08
N PHE A 25 0.90 -0.06 -25.48
CA PHE A 25 0.99 -0.29 -24.04
C PHE A 25 2.45 -0.41 -23.57
N LEU A 26 3.25 -1.24 -24.24
CA LEU A 26 4.65 -1.46 -23.87
C LEU A 26 5.50 -0.22 -24.13
N LEU A 27 5.30 0.47 -25.25
CA LEU A 27 6.04 1.67 -25.61
C LEU A 27 5.73 2.82 -24.66
N ALA A 28 4.45 3.03 -24.31
CA ALA A 28 4.06 4.08 -23.36
C ALA A 28 4.70 3.85 -21.98
N ASN A 29 4.67 2.62 -21.45
CA ASN A 29 5.32 2.31 -20.17
C ASN A 29 6.85 2.42 -20.28
N SER A 30 7.46 1.88 -21.33
CA SER A 30 8.91 1.92 -21.53
C SER A 30 9.44 3.35 -21.64
N LEU A 31 8.76 4.21 -22.42
CA LEU A 31 9.13 5.60 -22.60
C LEU A 31 9.11 6.37 -21.28
N ILE A 32 8.08 6.17 -20.44
CA ILE A 32 7.97 6.89 -19.17
C ILE A 32 8.96 6.36 -18.14
N MET A 33 9.15 5.03 -18.06
CA MET A 33 10.02 4.44 -17.04
C MET A 33 11.52 4.66 -17.30
N TRP A 34 11.95 4.66 -18.57
CA TRP A 34 13.37 4.62 -18.93
C TRP A 34 13.88 5.88 -19.62
N ILE A 35 13.03 6.57 -20.39
CA ILE A 35 13.49 7.62 -21.31
C ILE A 35 13.14 9.02 -20.81
N MET A 36 11.92 9.23 -20.31
CA MET A 36 11.48 10.57 -19.91
C MET A 36 12.03 10.95 -18.53
N PRO A 37 12.67 12.12 -18.37
CA PRO A 37 13.20 12.54 -17.08
C PRO A 37 12.07 12.91 -16.11
N GLY A 38 12.21 12.54 -14.84
CA GLY A 38 11.25 12.90 -13.79
C GLY A 38 11.09 11.85 -12.70
N GLN A 39 10.16 12.09 -11.76
CA GLN A 39 9.94 11.24 -10.58
C GLN A 39 9.56 9.77 -10.89
N TRP A 40 9.10 9.49 -12.11
CA TRP A 40 8.69 8.15 -12.57
C TRP A 40 9.80 7.44 -13.35
N ASN A 41 10.94 8.10 -13.57
CA ASN A 41 12.10 7.52 -14.24
C ASN A 41 12.91 6.70 -13.23
N LEU A 42 13.19 5.45 -13.58
CA LEU A 42 13.89 4.54 -12.69
C LEU A 42 15.33 4.99 -12.41
N LEU A 43 16.01 5.54 -13.42
CA LEU A 43 17.40 6.00 -13.32
C LEU A 43 17.53 7.26 -12.46
N ASP A 44 16.54 8.16 -12.53
CA ASP A 44 16.55 9.41 -11.75
C ASP A 44 16.08 9.19 -10.30
N SER A 45 15.17 8.22 -10.08
CA SER A 45 14.57 7.97 -8.77
C SER A 45 15.52 7.34 -7.75
N GLY A 46 16.61 6.71 -8.20
CA GLY A 46 17.56 6.01 -7.35
C GLY A 46 17.04 4.75 -6.66
N TYR A 47 15.77 4.37 -6.90
CA TYR A 47 15.15 3.15 -6.34
C TYR A 47 14.74 2.19 -7.46
N ALA A 48 15.22 0.95 -7.37
CA ALA A 48 14.86 -0.12 -8.29
C ALA A 48 13.46 -0.70 -7.99
N GLY A 49 12.40 0.07 -8.29
CA GLY A 49 10.99 -0.29 -8.06
C GLY A 49 10.16 -0.39 -9.34
N LEU A 50 9.08 -1.16 -9.31
CA LEU A 50 8.10 -1.27 -10.40
C LEU A 50 6.86 -0.39 -10.18
N ASP A 51 6.85 0.43 -9.13
CA ASP A 51 5.76 1.35 -8.81
C ASP A 51 5.32 2.22 -10.00
N PRO A 52 6.23 2.79 -10.83
CA PRO A 52 5.81 3.57 -11.98
C PRO A 52 4.92 2.78 -12.96
N LEU A 53 5.24 1.50 -13.22
CA LEU A 53 4.45 0.64 -14.11
C LEU A 53 3.01 0.53 -13.60
N PHE A 54 2.84 0.28 -12.30
CA PHE A 54 1.54 0.05 -11.69
C PHE A 54 0.75 1.33 -11.44
N VAL A 55 1.40 2.47 -11.25
CA VAL A 55 0.72 3.76 -11.14
C VAL A 55 0.26 4.27 -12.52
N LEU A 56 1.04 4.02 -13.58
CA LEU A 56 0.75 4.51 -14.93
C LEU A 56 -0.19 3.61 -15.71
N SER A 57 -0.09 2.29 -15.55
CA SER A 57 -0.90 1.32 -16.29
C SER A 57 -2.42 1.55 -16.20
N PRO A 58 -3.03 1.94 -15.06
CA PRO A 58 -4.44 2.32 -14.99
C PRO A 58 -4.83 3.45 -15.94
N TRP A 59 -3.96 4.45 -16.11
CA TRP A 59 -4.18 5.59 -17.02
C TRP A 59 -4.05 5.18 -18.48
N ILE A 60 -3.09 4.30 -18.79
CA ILE A 60 -2.93 3.78 -20.15
C ILE A 60 -4.12 2.89 -20.52
N PHE A 61 -4.57 2.03 -19.59
CA PHE A 61 -5.74 1.17 -19.76
C PHE A 61 -7.04 1.95 -19.97
N LEU A 62 -7.15 3.14 -19.39
CA LEU A 62 -8.30 4.02 -19.57
C LEU A 62 -8.56 4.40 -21.02
N PHE A 63 -7.52 4.42 -21.87
CA PHE A 63 -7.67 4.63 -23.32
C PHE A 63 -7.63 3.31 -24.08
N LEU A 64 -6.73 2.42 -23.68
CA LEU A 64 -6.44 1.22 -24.44
C LEU A 64 -7.57 0.18 -24.38
N VAL A 65 -8.19 -0.02 -23.20
CA VAL A 65 -9.28 -0.99 -23.03
C VAL A 65 -10.57 -0.54 -23.76
N PRO A 66 -10.99 0.73 -23.67
CA PRO A 66 -12.04 1.27 -24.54
C PRO A 66 -11.77 1.08 -26.04
N ALA A 67 -10.53 1.27 -26.50
CA ALA A 67 -10.18 1.10 -27.92
C ALA A 67 -10.30 -0.35 -28.40
N ILE A 68 -10.02 -1.34 -27.54
CA ILE A 68 -10.20 -2.77 -27.88
C ILE A 68 -11.69 -3.12 -27.93
N THR A 69 -12.44 -2.67 -26.92
CA THR A 69 -13.84 -3.05 -26.70
C THR A 69 -14.84 -2.31 -27.59
N MET A 70 -14.49 -1.12 -28.09
CA MET A 70 -15.44 -0.25 -28.81
C MET A 70 -16.14 -0.93 -29.98
N ARG A 71 -15.47 -1.87 -30.67
CA ARG A 71 -16.00 -2.55 -31.86
C ARG A 71 -16.85 -3.78 -31.58
N LEU A 72 -16.81 -4.32 -30.35
CA LEU A 72 -17.38 -5.63 -30.02
C LEU A 72 -18.86 -5.76 -30.37
N PHE A 73 -19.66 -4.72 -30.12
CA PHE A 73 -21.08 -4.67 -30.50
C PHE A 73 -21.41 -3.55 -31.49
N SER A 74 -20.72 -2.41 -31.43
CA SER A 74 -21.00 -1.29 -32.33
C SER A 74 -20.81 -1.66 -33.80
N GLU A 75 -19.82 -2.51 -34.14
CA GLU A 75 -19.55 -2.96 -35.50
C GLU A 75 -20.59 -3.99 -35.98
N GLU A 76 -21.00 -4.91 -35.11
CA GLU A 76 -22.08 -5.87 -35.41
C GLU A 76 -23.43 -5.16 -35.62
N ARG A 77 -23.67 -4.09 -34.86
CA ARG A 77 -24.87 -3.25 -35.00
C ARG A 77 -24.83 -2.41 -36.27
N LYS A 78 -23.67 -1.84 -36.61
CA LYS A 78 -23.48 -1.06 -37.84
C LYS A 78 -23.58 -1.93 -39.10
N SER A 79 -23.11 -3.18 -39.04
CA SER A 79 -23.15 -4.13 -40.15
C SER A 79 -24.47 -4.92 -40.27
N GLY A 80 -25.40 -4.74 -39.33
CA GLY A 80 -26.66 -5.49 -39.29
C GLY A 80 -26.50 -6.98 -38.93
N THR A 81 -25.29 -7.46 -38.68
CA THR A 81 -25.01 -8.87 -38.37
C THR A 81 -25.49 -9.28 -36.97
N ILE A 82 -25.86 -8.31 -36.13
CA ILE A 82 -26.43 -8.56 -34.81
C ILE A 82 -27.73 -9.40 -34.86
N GLU A 83 -28.54 -9.26 -35.92
CA GLU A 83 -29.76 -10.03 -36.11
C GLU A 83 -29.47 -11.52 -36.41
N LEU A 84 -28.40 -11.79 -37.17
CA LEU A 84 -27.91 -13.14 -37.44
C LEU A 84 -27.36 -13.82 -36.18
N LEU A 85 -26.82 -13.02 -35.26
CA LEU A 85 -26.33 -13.55 -33.99
C LEU A 85 -27.49 -13.97 -33.07
N TRP A 86 -28.61 -13.25 -33.12
CA TRP A 86 -29.83 -13.55 -32.36
C TRP A 86 -30.69 -14.65 -32.95
N SER A 87 -30.58 -14.94 -34.25
CA SER A 87 -31.25 -16.09 -34.86
C SER A 87 -30.57 -17.43 -34.54
N ARG A 88 -29.33 -17.41 -34.04
CA ARG A 88 -28.61 -18.61 -33.61
C ARG A 88 -29.08 -19.06 -32.22
N PRO A 89 -29.07 -20.38 -31.93
CA PRO A 89 -29.49 -20.94 -30.63
C PRO A 89 -28.40 -20.75 -29.56
N VAL A 90 -28.02 -19.50 -29.29
CA VAL A 90 -27.01 -19.13 -28.30
C VAL A 90 -27.64 -18.25 -27.24
N SER A 91 -27.32 -18.50 -25.97
CA SER A 91 -27.84 -17.67 -24.88
C SER A 91 -27.20 -16.28 -24.88
N ASP A 92 -27.97 -15.24 -24.53
CA ASP A 92 -27.47 -13.85 -24.45
C ASP A 92 -26.25 -13.74 -23.51
N GLY A 93 -26.27 -14.48 -22.40
CA GLY A 93 -25.16 -14.53 -21.46
C GLY A 93 -23.91 -15.13 -22.08
N ALA A 94 -24.02 -16.20 -22.87
CA ALA A 94 -22.87 -16.79 -23.55
C ALA A 94 -22.25 -15.85 -24.60
N VAL A 95 -23.05 -14.94 -25.17
CA VAL A 95 -22.55 -13.91 -26.10
C VAL A 95 -21.75 -12.86 -25.36
N ILE A 96 -22.34 -12.27 -24.32
CA ILE A 96 -21.75 -11.16 -23.56
C ILE A 96 -20.47 -11.61 -22.86
N TYR A 97 -20.54 -12.69 -22.07
CA TYR A 97 -19.37 -13.18 -21.36
C TYR A 97 -18.31 -13.77 -22.31
N GLY A 98 -18.71 -14.28 -23.48
CA GLY A 98 -17.75 -14.72 -24.50
C GLY A 98 -16.93 -13.56 -25.09
N LYS A 99 -17.58 -12.43 -25.42
CA LYS A 99 -16.92 -11.21 -25.89
C LYS A 99 -16.10 -10.53 -24.79
N PHE A 100 -16.63 -10.50 -23.57
CA PHE A 100 -15.91 -10.02 -22.38
C PHE A 100 -14.60 -10.79 -22.16
N LEU A 101 -14.64 -12.13 -22.15
CA LEU A 101 -13.44 -12.96 -21.98
C LEU A 101 -12.44 -12.77 -23.12
N ALA A 102 -12.91 -12.55 -24.36
CA ALA A 102 -12.03 -12.28 -25.49
C ALA A 102 -11.29 -10.94 -25.33
N ALA A 103 -11.99 -9.89 -24.87
CA ALA A 103 -11.36 -8.61 -24.57
C ALA A 103 -10.35 -8.73 -23.42
N LEU A 104 -10.73 -9.40 -22.34
CA LEU A 104 -9.85 -9.63 -21.19
C LEU A 104 -8.60 -10.42 -21.58
N PHE A 105 -8.74 -11.46 -22.40
CA PHE A 105 -7.61 -12.24 -22.90
C PHE A 105 -6.64 -11.40 -23.72
N LEU A 106 -7.14 -10.45 -24.51
CA LEU A 106 -6.28 -9.54 -25.25
C LEU A 106 -5.47 -8.61 -24.33
N VAL A 107 -6.07 -8.14 -23.23
CA VAL A 107 -5.35 -7.35 -22.22
C VAL A 107 -4.31 -8.20 -21.48
N ILE A 108 -4.62 -9.47 -21.17
CA ILE A 108 -3.65 -10.42 -20.60
C ILE A 108 -2.44 -10.58 -21.54
N MET A 109 -2.69 -10.70 -22.85
CA MET A 109 -1.63 -10.78 -23.85
C MET A 109 -0.82 -9.47 -23.96
N ALA A 110 -1.40 -8.32 -23.63
CA ALA A 110 -0.66 -7.05 -23.53
C ALA A 110 0.16 -6.95 -22.23
N LEU A 111 -0.30 -7.56 -21.13
CA LEU A 111 0.39 -7.58 -19.84
C LEU A 111 1.55 -8.57 -19.80
N LEU A 112 1.46 -9.72 -20.49
CA LEU A 112 2.48 -10.77 -20.45
C LEU A 112 3.87 -10.25 -20.86
N PRO A 113 4.05 -9.50 -21.96
CA PRO A 113 5.35 -8.93 -22.31
C PRO A 113 5.85 -7.87 -21.32
N ALA A 114 4.97 -7.28 -20.49
CA ALA A 114 5.40 -6.34 -19.45
C ALA A 114 6.21 -7.03 -18.33
N LEU A 115 6.19 -8.37 -18.25
CA LEU A 115 7.11 -9.13 -17.41
C LEU A 115 8.58 -8.89 -17.77
N VAL A 116 8.89 -8.43 -18.99
CA VAL A 116 10.25 -7.99 -19.35
C VAL A 116 10.72 -6.87 -18.43
N PHE A 117 9.84 -5.93 -18.02
CA PHE A 117 10.21 -4.88 -17.08
C PHE A 117 10.55 -5.44 -15.70
N VAL A 118 9.84 -6.48 -15.26
CA VAL A 118 10.15 -7.18 -13.99
C VAL A 118 11.53 -7.80 -14.05
N ILE A 119 11.85 -8.49 -15.15
CA ILE A 119 13.16 -9.11 -15.36
C ILE A 119 14.26 -8.04 -15.42
N SER A 120 14.03 -6.92 -16.11
CA SER A 120 15.00 -5.82 -16.18
C SER A 120 15.33 -5.26 -14.80
N VAL A 121 14.33 -4.96 -13.97
CA VAL A 121 14.57 -4.45 -12.60
C VAL A 121 15.24 -5.51 -11.74
N TRP A 122 14.86 -6.78 -11.89
CA TRP A 122 15.45 -7.89 -11.14
C TRP A 122 16.96 -8.07 -11.43
N VAL A 123 17.40 -7.88 -12.69
CA VAL A 123 18.82 -8.00 -13.09
C VAL A 123 19.61 -6.72 -12.82
N LEU A 124 19.02 -5.54 -13.07
CA LEU A 124 19.72 -4.25 -13.04
C LEU A 124 19.77 -3.60 -11.65
N GLY A 125 19.06 -4.14 -10.66
CA GLY A 125 19.12 -3.66 -9.28
C GLY A 125 20.52 -3.86 -8.67
N GLU A 126 20.92 -2.93 -7.81
CA GLU A 126 22.21 -2.96 -7.09
C GLU A 126 22.40 -4.27 -6.31
N ASN A 127 21.32 -4.81 -5.74
CA ASN A 127 21.25 -6.15 -5.17
C ASN A 127 20.36 -7.04 -6.06
N PRO A 128 20.94 -7.92 -6.90
CA PRO A 128 20.17 -8.81 -7.77
C PRO A 128 19.17 -9.65 -6.96
N GLY A 129 17.90 -9.51 -7.30
CA GLY A 129 16.82 -10.27 -6.65
C GLY A 129 16.15 -9.63 -5.44
N ASN A 130 16.53 -8.42 -5.03
CA ASN A 130 15.84 -7.66 -3.97
C ASN A 130 14.56 -6.98 -4.47
N LEU A 131 13.65 -7.73 -5.09
CA LEU A 131 12.37 -7.23 -5.60
C LEU A 131 11.23 -7.94 -4.87
N ASP A 132 10.30 -7.17 -4.29
CA ASP A 132 9.11 -7.72 -3.64
C ASP A 132 8.24 -8.48 -4.65
N ARG A 133 8.42 -9.81 -4.66
CA ARG A 133 7.69 -10.72 -5.55
C ARG A 133 6.20 -10.71 -5.24
N GLY A 134 5.88 -10.53 -3.96
CA GLY A 134 4.53 -10.44 -3.42
C GLY A 134 3.78 -9.22 -3.89
N GLY A 135 4.36 -8.04 -3.64
CA GLY A 135 3.86 -6.75 -4.11
C GLY A 135 3.70 -6.71 -5.62
N THR A 136 4.68 -7.24 -6.35
CA THR A 136 4.64 -7.34 -7.82
C THR A 136 3.49 -8.23 -8.30
N ALA A 137 3.34 -9.44 -7.75
CA ALA A 137 2.25 -10.35 -8.12
C ALA A 137 0.86 -9.79 -7.77
N GLY A 138 0.74 -9.16 -6.59
CA GLY A 138 -0.46 -8.42 -6.19
C GLY A 138 -0.82 -7.33 -7.19
N SER A 139 0.16 -6.51 -7.59
CA SER A 139 -0.03 -5.45 -8.58
C SER A 139 -0.48 -5.94 -9.95
N PHE A 140 0.11 -7.02 -10.48
CA PHE A 140 -0.37 -7.63 -11.72
C PHE A 140 -1.80 -8.17 -11.59
N THR A 141 -2.14 -8.73 -10.44
CA THR A 141 -3.51 -9.17 -10.14
C THR A 141 -4.47 -7.98 -10.09
N GLY A 142 -4.07 -6.86 -9.49
CA GLY A 142 -4.83 -5.61 -9.48
C GLY A 142 -5.07 -5.06 -10.88
N LEU A 143 -4.04 -5.06 -11.74
CA LEU A 143 -4.16 -4.64 -13.13
C LEU A 143 -5.10 -5.54 -13.94
N LEU A 144 -5.06 -6.85 -13.71
CA LEU A 144 -5.96 -7.81 -14.32
C LEU A 144 -7.43 -7.53 -13.93
N MET A 145 -7.69 -7.29 -12.64
CA MET A 145 -9.02 -6.97 -12.13
C MET A 145 -9.54 -5.62 -12.64
N LEU A 146 -8.67 -4.62 -12.72
CA LEU A 146 -8.97 -3.33 -13.32
C LEU A 146 -9.32 -3.48 -14.81
N ALA A 147 -8.52 -4.24 -15.55
CA ALA A 147 -8.75 -4.53 -16.97
C ALA A 147 -10.09 -5.24 -17.18
N ALA A 148 -10.49 -6.15 -16.27
CA ALA A 148 -11.79 -6.78 -16.31
C ALA A 148 -12.92 -5.75 -16.16
N VAL A 149 -12.85 -4.84 -15.17
CA VAL A 149 -13.87 -3.80 -15.02
C VAL A 149 -13.94 -2.87 -16.23
N TYR A 150 -12.81 -2.39 -16.73
CA TYR A 150 -12.79 -1.53 -17.93
C TYR A 150 -13.29 -2.27 -19.17
N SER A 151 -13.02 -3.57 -19.29
CA SER A 151 -13.55 -4.38 -20.39
C SER A 151 -15.07 -4.52 -20.32
N ALA A 152 -15.63 -4.68 -19.12
CA ALA A 152 -17.07 -4.73 -18.90
C ALA A 152 -17.74 -3.37 -19.19
N ILE A 153 -17.14 -2.25 -18.74
CA ILE A 153 -17.60 -0.89 -19.05
C ILE A 153 -17.57 -0.63 -20.56
N GLY A 154 -16.47 -1.02 -21.22
CA GLY A 154 -16.31 -0.90 -22.66
C GLY A 154 -17.34 -1.70 -23.45
N LEU A 155 -17.64 -2.93 -23.00
CA LEU A 155 -18.68 -3.77 -23.59
C LEU A 155 -20.07 -3.14 -23.45
N PHE A 156 -20.37 -2.58 -22.27
CA PHE A 156 -21.60 -1.82 -22.03
C PHE A 156 -21.70 -0.61 -22.95
N ALA A 157 -20.66 0.22 -23.04
CA ALA A 157 -20.64 1.38 -23.92
C ALA A 157 -20.83 1.00 -25.41
N SER A 158 -20.21 -0.09 -25.86
CA SER A 158 -20.35 -0.62 -27.23
C SER A 158 -21.78 -1.07 -27.54
N SER A 159 -22.55 -1.47 -26.53
CA SER A 159 -23.96 -1.82 -26.69
C SER A 159 -24.89 -0.61 -26.88
N LEU A 160 -24.49 0.59 -26.47
CA LEU A 160 -25.35 1.77 -26.46
C LEU A 160 -25.42 2.46 -27.83
N THR A 161 -24.43 2.24 -28.70
CA THR A 161 -24.28 3.00 -29.96
C THR A 161 -23.82 2.10 -31.12
N SER A 162 -24.13 2.50 -32.34
CA SER A 162 -23.62 1.89 -33.58
C SER A 162 -22.29 2.51 -34.05
N ASN A 163 -21.85 3.60 -33.43
CA ASN A 163 -20.62 4.29 -33.80
C ASN A 163 -19.47 3.93 -32.84
N GLN A 164 -18.40 3.33 -33.38
CA GLN A 164 -17.19 2.95 -32.63
C GLN A 164 -16.57 4.12 -31.86
N VAL A 165 -16.53 5.32 -32.45
CA VAL A 165 -15.92 6.50 -31.81
C VAL A 165 -16.74 6.95 -30.60
N ILE A 166 -18.07 6.98 -30.73
CA ILE A 166 -18.96 7.33 -29.62
C ILE A 166 -18.86 6.26 -28.51
N SER A 167 -18.78 4.98 -28.89
CA SER A 167 -18.60 3.88 -27.93
C SER A 167 -17.30 4.04 -27.15
N PHE A 168 -16.21 4.42 -27.82
CA PHE A 168 -14.92 4.67 -27.20
C PHE A 168 -14.99 5.81 -26.19
N ILE A 169 -15.56 6.96 -26.57
CA ILE A 169 -15.67 8.13 -25.69
C ILE A 169 -16.48 7.80 -24.44
N ILE A 170 -17.64 7.15 -24.59
CA ILE A 170 -18.49 6.77 -23.45
C ILE A 170 -17.74 5.81 -22.53
N ALA A 171 -17.06 4.80 -23.08
CA ALA A 171 -16.29 3.84 -22.30
C ALA A 171 -15.14 4.50 -21.52
N ALA A 172 -14.40 5.40 -22.15
CA ALA A 172 -13.30 6.12 -21.52
C ALA A 172 -13.79 7.05 -20.39
N VAL A 173 -14.86 7.80 -20.63
CA VAL A 173 -15.46 8.69 -19.62
C VAL A 173 -16.02 7.88 -18.44
N LEU A 174 -16.75 6.80 -18.68
CA LEU A 174 -17.26 5.95 -17.61
C LEU A 174 -16.13 5.29 -16.81
N SER A 175 -15.08 4.82 -17.49
CA SER A 175 -13.89 4.24 -16.82
C SER A 175 -13.19 5.29 -15.95
N PHE A 176 -13.03 6.52 -16.46
CA PHE A 176 -12.48 7.64 -15.70
C PHE A 176 -13.31 7.97 -14.45
N LEU A 177 -14.64 8.06 -14.60
CA LEU A 177 -15.54 8.38 -13.49
C LEU A 177 -15.51 7.28 -12.42
N MET A 178 -15.48 6.01 -12.81
CA MET A 178 -15.38 4.91 -11.83
C MET A 178 -14.00 4.82 -11.17
N PHE A 179 -12.94 5.20 -11.88
CA PHE A 179 -11.58 5.20 -11.32
C PHE A 179 -11.32 6.35 -10.38
N ARG A 180 -11.63 7.60 -10.78
CA ARG A 180 -11.26 8.82 -10.03
C ARG A 180 -12.44 9.69 -9.60
N GLY A 181 -13.64 9.45 -10.14
CA GLY A 181 -14.81 10.28 -9.84
C GLY A 181 -15.21 10.23 -8.37
N PHE A 182 -15.23 9.03 -7.76
CA PHE A 182 -15.55 8.86 -6.34
C PHE A 182 -14.53 9.51 -5.41
N ASP A 183 -13.24 9.39 -5.71
CA ASP A 183 -12.18 10.05 -4.93
C ASP A 183 -12.34 11.58 -4.95
N SER A 184 -12.60 12.15 -6.12
CA SER A 184 -12.87 13.59 -6.26
C SER A 184 -14.12 13.99 -5.47
N LEU A 185 -15.16 13.17 -5.48
CA LEU A 185 -16.40 13.44 -4.75
C LEU A 185 -16.21 13.39 -3.23
N ALA A 186 -15.35 12.50 -2.74
CA ALA A 186 -14.99 12.40 -1.33
C ALA A 186 -14.25 13.64 -0.78
N THR A 187 -13.61 14.44 -1.66
CA THR A 187 -12.94 15.68 -1.24
C THR A 187 -13.89 16.87 -1.08
N LEU A 188 -15.16 16.75 -1.50
CA LEU A 188 -16.11 17.85 -1.39
C LEU A 188 -16.49 18.08 0.08
N PRO A 189 -16.48 19.34 0.58
CA PRO A 189 -16.81 19.63 1.98
C PRO A 189 -18.18 19.12 2.43
N ALA A 190 -19.17 19.14 1.52
CA ALA A 190 -20.54 18.67 1.76
C ALA A 190 -20.63 17.16 2.07
N LEU A 191 -19.64 16.37 1.66
CA LEU A 191 -19.61 14.92 1.85
C LEU A 191 -18.55 14.49 2.87
N SER A 192 -17.96 15.42 3.61
CA SER A 192 -16.88 15.15 4.57
C SER A 192 -17.20 14.04 5.59
N SER A 193 -18.46 13.95 6.04
CA SER A 193 -18.96 12.93 6.98
C SER A 193 -19.04 11.53 6.39
N VAL A 194 -19.33 11.42 5.09
CA VAL A 194 -19.44 10.15 4.34
C VAL A 194 -18.30 9.96 3.34
N ALA A 195 -17.26 10.78 3.43
CA ALA A 195 -16.21 10.86 2.42
C ALA A 195 -15.45 9.53 2.27
N GLU A 196 -15.38 8.78 3.36
CA GLU A 196 -14.69 7.51 3.39
C GLU A 196 -15.51 6.40 2.74
N GLU A 197 -16.80 6.34 3.03
CA GLU A 197 -17.76 5.47 2.37
C GLU A 197 -17.82 5.76 0.86
N VAL A 198 -17.77 7.04 0.48
CA VAL A 198 -17.70 7.46 -0.92
C VAL A 198 -16.38 7.03 -1.57
N SER A 199 -15.24 7.19 -0.89
CA SER A 199 -13.94 6.74 -1.43
C SER A 199 -13.87 5.22 -1.58
N LEU A 200 -14.49 4.46 -0.67
CA LEU A 200 -14.63 2.99 -0.75
C LEU A 200 -15.52 2.53 -1.91
N MET A 201 -16.29 3.42 -2.56
CA MET A 201 -16.99 3.08 -3.80
C MET A 201 -16.11 3.20 -5.05
N GLY A 202 -14.93 3.83 -4.93
CA GLY A 202 -14.02 4.09 -6.03
C GLY A 202 -13.10 2.91 -6.37
N ILE A 203 -12.84 2.69 -7.66
CA ILE A 203 -11.94 1.62 -8.09
C ILE A 203 -10.50 1.85 -7.61
N ASN A 204 -10.05 3.11 -7.55
CA ASN A 204 -8.68 3.43 -7.20
C ASN A 204 -8.30 3.00 -5.78
N GLU A 205 -9.22 3.01 -4.80
CA GLU A 205 -8.92 2.56 -3.44
C GLU A 205 -8.66 1.05 -3.39
N HIS A 206 -9.56 0.26 -3.99
CA HIS A 206 -9.41 -1.20 -4.10
C HIS A 206 -8.19 -1.58 -4.94
N TYR A 207 -7.91 -0.81 -6.00
CA TYR A 207 -6.72 -1.01 -6.83
C TYR A 207 -5.43 -0.77 -6.03
N ARG A 208 -5.34 0.34 -5.27
CA ARG A 208 -4.18 0.65 -4.42
C ARG A 208 -3.99 -0.37 -3.30
N SER A 209 -5.08 -0.92 -2.77
CA SER A 209 -5.02 -2.00 -1.79
C SER A 209 -4.33 -3.24 -2.38
N ILE A 210 -4.82 -3.73 -3.53
CA ILE A 210 -4.28 -4.89 -4.23
C ILE A 210 -2.85 -4.65 -4.73
N SER A 211 -2.55 -3.45 -5.26
CA SER A 211 -1.22 -3.12 -5.79
C SER A 211 -0.14 -3.06 -4.72
N ARG A 212 -0.50 -2.99 -3.44
CA ARG A 212 0.47 -3.08 -2.34
C ARG A 212 0.83 -4.52 -1.96
N GLY A 213 0.34 -5.53 -2.71
CA GLY A 213 0.58 -6.94 -2.38
C GLY A 213 -0.41 -7.52 -1.37
N VAL A 214 -1.45 -6.75 -1.01
CA VAL A 214 -2.49 -7.17 -0.09
C VAL A 214 -3.70 -7.64 -0.87
N LEU A 215 -3.98 -8.93 -0.87
CA LEU A 215 -5.21 -9.49 -1.44
C LEU A 215 -6.26 -9.63 -0.34
N ASP A 216 -7.10 -8.60 -0.21
CA ASP A 216 -8.33 -8.67 0.57
C ASP A 216 -9.47 -9.24 -0.30
N ILE A 217 -10.25 -10.18 0.25
CA ILE A 217 -11.41 -10.74 -0.43
C ILE A 217 -12.45 -9.67 -0.79
N ARG A 218 -12.51 -8.58 -0.01
CA ARG A 218 -13.41 -7.44 -0.24
C ARG A 218 -13.08 -6.72 -1.53
N ASP A 219 -11.80 -6.50 -1.81
CA ASP A 219 -11.34 -5.82 -3.01
C ASP A 219 -11.67 -6.67 -4.25
N ILE A 220 -11.37 -7.97 -4.20
CA ILE A 220 -11.68 -8.91 -5.29
C ILE A 220 -13.20 -8.96 -5.52
N ALA A 221 -13.99 -9.07 -4.46
CA ALA A 221 -15.45 -9.09 -4.54
C ALA A 221 -16.02 -7.81 -5.17
N TYR A 222 -15.44 -6.64 -4.85
CA TYR A 222 -15.82 -5.37 -5.47
C TYR A 222 -15.56 -5.38 -6.98
N PHE A 223 -14.36 -5.75 -7.44
CA PHE A 223 -14.03 -5.79 -8.87
C PHE A 223 -14.95 -6.76 -9.64
N VAL A 224 -15.21 -7.94 -9.07
CA VAL A 224 -16.14 -8.92 -9.65
C VAL A 224 -17.56 -8.35 -9.74
N PHE A 225 -18.04 -7.69 -8.68
CA PHE A 225 -19.38 -7.08 -8.66
C PHE A 225 -19.53 -6.02 -9.75
N VAL A 226 -18.57 -5.09 -9.86
CA VAL A 226 -18.62 -4.01 -10.86
C VAL A 226 -18.55 -4.58 -12.28
N ALA A 227 -17.68 -5.57 -12.53
CA ALA A 227 -17.58 -6.21 -13.84
C ALA A 227 -18.90 -6.93 -14.24
N VAL A 228 -19.52 -7.66 -13.31
CA VAL A 228 -20.81 -8.33 -13.54
C VAL A 228 -21.93 -7.31 -13.74
N PHE A 229 -21.97 -6.24 -12.94
CA PHE A 229 -22.95 -5.17 -13.07
C PHE A 229 -22.96 -4.57 -14.49
N PHE A 230 -21.79 -4.18 -15.02
CA PHE A 230 -21.71 -3.61 -16.37
C PHE A 230 -21.98 -4.65 -17.47
N CYS A 231 -21.58 -5.92 -17.29
CA CYS A 231 -21.94 -6.98 -18.24
C CYS A 231 -23.46 -7.22 -18.31
N GLU A 232 -24.15 -7.22 -17.17
CA GLU A 232 -25.60 -7.35 -17.12
C GLU A 232 -26.31 -6.09 -17.63
N ALA A 233 -25.75 -4.89 -17.39
CA ALA A 233 -26.22 -3.66 -18.01
C ALA A 233 -26.12 -3.71 -19.54
N ALA A 234 -25.04 -4.28 -20.08
CA ALA A 234 -24.89 -4.53 -21.52
C ALA A 234 -25.98 -5.48 -22.05
N ARG A 235 -26.36 -6.50 -21.26
CA ARG A 235 -27.45 -7.43 -21.60
C ARG A 235 -28.79 -6.72 -21.72
N VAL A 236 -29.10 -5.86 -20.76
CA VAL A 236 -30.36 -5.07 -20.75
C VAL A 236 -30.41 -4.08 -21.91
N SER A 237 -29.28 -3.45 -22.24
CA SER A 237 -29.17 -2.50 -23.36
C SER A 237 -29.39 -3.18 -24.74
N LEU A 238 -28.82 -4.37 -24.94
CA LEU A 238 -28.92 -5.10 -26.21
C LEU A 238 -30.31 -5.70 -26.44
N ARG A 239 -30.90 -6.27 -25.40
CA ARG A 239 -32.19 -6.97 -25.48
C ARG A 239 -33.21 -6.16 -24.70
N ARG A 240 -34.23 -5.62 -25.37
CA ARG A 240 -35.47 -5.09 -24.74
C ARG A 240 -36.29 -6.21 -24.05
N SER A 241 -35.64 -7.18 -23.42
CA SER A 241 -36.26 -8.28 -22.69
C SER A 241 -36.41 -7.94 -21.20
N SER A 242 -37.16 -8.78 -20.47
CA SER A 242 -37.45 -8.58 -19.06
C SER A 242 -36.19 -8.40 -18.21
N ILE A 243 -36.13 -7.29 -17.47
CA ILE A 243 -35.06 -6.92 -16.52
C ILE A 243 -34.87 -7.94 -15.38
N ARG A 244 -35.81 -8.87 -15.20
CA ARG A 244 -35.82 -9.84 -14.08
C ARG A 244 -34.54 -10.67 -13.99
N LYS A 245 -34.08 -11.29 -15.09
CA LYS A 245 -32.89 -12.16 -15.06
C LYS A 245 -31.60 -11.39 -14.74
N PRO A 246 -31.28 -10.27 -15.43
CA PRO A 246 -30.15 -9.41 -15.06
C PRO A 246 -30.20 -8.95 -13.61
N LEU A 247 -31.38 -8.54 -13.12
CA LEU A 247 -31.55 -8.07 -11.75
C LEU A 247 -31.27 -9.17 -10.73
N ILE A 248 -31.74 -10.41 -10.98
CA ILE A 248 -31.43 -11.57 -10.11
C ILE A 248 -29.93 -11.83 -10.07
N VAL A 249 -29.23 -11.77 -11.19
CA VAL A 249 -27.77 -12.00 -11.24
C VAL A 249 -27.00 -10.91 -10.50
N VAL A 250 -27.37 -9.64 -10.68
CA VAL A 250 -26.72 -8.51 -9.99
C VAL A 250 -26.98 -8.57 -8.48
N THR A 251 -28.22 -8.85 -8.06
CA THR A 251 -28.58 -8.96 -6.64
C THR A 251 -27.94 -10.18 -5.97
N ALA A 252 -27.90 -11.33 -6.64
CA ALA A 252 -27.22 -12.53 -6.13
C ALA A 252 -25.71 -12.29 -5.99
N THR A 253 -25.07 -11.69 -7.01
CA THR A 253 -23.65 -11.31 -6.92
C THR A 253 -23.40 -10.32 -5.79
N GLY A 254 -24.25 -9.29 -5.66
CA GLY A 254 -24.16 -8.33 -4.56
C GLY A 254 -24.29 -8.97 -3.18
N ALA A 255 -25.25 -9.89 -2.99
CA ALA A 255 -25.42 -10.63 -1.75
C ALA A 255 -24.21 -11.50 -1.41
N VAL A 256 -23.62 -12.17 -2.41
CA VAL A 256 -22.38 -12.93 -2.25
C VAL A 256 -21.22 -12.01 -1.87
N CYS A 257 -21.06 -10.85 -2.52
CA CYS A 257 -20.01 -9.90 -2.19
C CYS A 257 -20.17 -9.33 -0.77
N ILE A 258 -21.40 -9.06 -0.33
CA ILE A 258 -21.67 -8.66 1.06
C ILE A 258 -21.35 -9.79 2.03
N LEU A 259 -21.71 -11.04 1.72
CA LEU A 259 -21.36 -12.18 2.58
C LEU A 259 -19.84 -12.36 2.67
N LEU A 260 -19.14 -12.24 1.55
CA LEU A 260 -17.69 -12.31 1.48
C LEU A 260 -17.04 -11.14 2.23
N SER A 261 -17.65 -9.95 2.24
CA SER A 261 -17.09 -8.81 2.96
C SER A 261 -17.20 -8.92 4.47
N LEU A 262 -18.06 -9.80 4.99
CA LEU A 262 -18.09 -10.16 6.41
C LEU A 262 -16.91 -11.07 6.79
N LEU A 263 -16.38 -11.83 5.82
CA LEU A 263 -15.20 -12.66 6.02
C LEU A 263 -13.96 -11.75 5.91
N HIS A 264 -13.35 -11.43 7.04
CA HIS A 264 -12.13 -10.60 7.11
C HIS A 264 -10.88 -11.41 6.70
N ILE A 265 -10.93 -12.03 5.52
CA ILE A 265 -9.84 -12.85 4.98
C ILE A 265 -8.94 -11.95 4.14
N ARG A 266 -7.72 -11.74 4.64
CA ARG A 266 -6.67 -10.96 4.01
C ARG A 266 -5.45 -11.85 3.81
N ALA A 267 -4.97 -11.94 2.59
CA ALA A 267 -3.68 -12.55 2.28
C ALA A 267 -2.67 -11.43 2.01
N ASP A 268 -1.65 -11.32 2.86
CA ASP A 268 -0.48 -10.50 2.59
C ASP A 268 0.52 -11.32 1.79
N LEU A 269 0.71 -10.96 0.52
CA LEU A 269 1.65 -11.64 -0.36
C LEU A 269 3.05 -11.05 -0.28
N THR A 270 3.23 -9.87 0.33
CA THR A 270 4.52 -9.16 0.35
C THR A 270 5.62 -10.02 0.95
N GLU A 271 6.83 -9.93 0.38
CA GLU A 271 7.96 -10.80 0.78
C GLU A 271 8.35 -10.62 2.26
N GLU A 272 8.22 -9.39 2.78
CA GLU A 272 8.51 -9.03 4.16
C GLU A 272 7.28 -9.11 5.09
N LYS A 273 6.11 -9.52 4.56
CA LYS A 273 4.82 -9.47 5.27
C LYS A 273 4.54 -8.08 5.88
N ARG A 274 4.70 -7.02 5.08
CA ARG A 274 4.58 -5.61 5.51
C ARG A 274 3.22 -5.24 6.10
N PHE A 275 2.24 -6.12 6.00
CA PHE A 275 0.88 -5.92 6.47
C PHE A 275 0.38 -7.04 7.39
N THR A 276 1.30 -7.84 7.94
CA THR A 276 1.06 -8.86 8.98
C THR A 276 2.18 -8.80 10.00
N LEU A 277 1.91 -9.03 11.29
CA LEU A 277 3.00 -9.03 12.28
C LEU A 277 4.18 -9.93 11.90
N ALA A 278 5.38 -9.37 11.97
CA ALA A 278 6.64 -10.08 11.84
C ALA A 278 6.81 -11.10 12.98
N GLU A 279 7.54 -12.18 12.71
CA GLU A 279 7.79 -13.21 13.73
C GLU A 279 8.51 -12.68 14.99
N PRO A 280 9.50 -11.77 14.90
CA PRO A 280 10.09 -11.14 16.09
C PRO A 280 9.05 -10.38 16.93
N THR A 281 8.13 -9.66 16.28
CA THR A 281 7.03 -8.95 16.95
C THR A 281 6.12 -9.91 17.70
N LYS A 282 5.72 -11.01 17.05
CA LYS A 282 4.89 -12.04 17.71
C LYS A 282 5.60 -12.66 18.91
N LYS A 283 6.91 -12.86 18.83
CA LYS A 283 7.70 -13.40 19.94
C LYS A 283 7.66 -12.46 21.15
N ILE A 284 7.99 -11.18 20.95
CA ILE A 284 7.95 -10.15 22.00
C ILE A 284 6.56 -10.10 22.63
N LEU A 285 5.50 -10.08 21.82
CA LEU A 285 4.11 -10.00 22.30
C LEU A 285 3.68 -11.22 23.12
N ARG A 286 4.12 -12.43 22.76
CA ARG A 286 3.80 -13.67 23.49
C ARG A 286 4.57 -13.79 24.80
N GLU A 287 5.78 -13.22 24.85
CA GLU A 287 6.67 -13.23 26.02
C GLU A 287 6.36 -12.08 27.01
N LEU A 288 5.42 -11.18 26.69
CA LEU A 288 5.01 -10.11 27.60
C LEU A 288 4.56 -10.68 28.95
N GLU A 289 5.17 -10.22 30.04
CA GLU A 289 4.77 -10.60 31.40
C GLU A 289 3.70 -9.67 31.97
N SER A 290 3.86 -8.36 31.78
CA SER A 290 2.98 -7.29 32.28
C SER A 290 1.94 -6.81 31.27
N ASP A 291 0.88 -6.18 31.79
CA ASP A 291 -0.09 -5.43 30.98
C ASP A 291 0.54 -4.15 30.43
N VAL A 292 0.27 -3.86 29.15
CA VAL A 292 0.76 -2.68 28.45
C VAL A 292 -0.42 -1.86 27.95
N THR A 293 -0.43 -0.56 28.26
CA THR A 293 -1.46 0.37 27.80
C THR A 293 -0.90 1.31 26.74
N VAL A 294 -1.54 1.37 25.58
CA VAL A 294 -1.17 2.23 24.45
C VAL A 294 -2.22 3.33 24.27
N ASN A 295 -1.86 4.57 24.57
CA ASN A 295 -2.74 5.72 24.31
C ASN A 295 -2.36 6.36 22.98
N VAL A 296 -3.26 6.35 22.00
CA VAL A 296 -3.05 6.88 20.65
C VAL A 296 -3.72 8.24 20.52
N TYR A 297 -2.96 9.28 20.17
CA TYR A 297 -3.43 10.67 20.10
C TYR A 297 -3.92 11.09 18.70
N LEU A 298 -4.48 10.13 17.94
CA LEU A 298 -4.88 10.29 16.56
C LEU A 298 -6.39 10.02 16.41
N ASP A 299 -7.22 10.88 16.99
CA ASP A 299 -8.68 10.73 16.91
C ASP A 299 -9.42 12.06 16.73
N GLY A 300 -10.69 11.97 16.34
CA GLY A 300 -11.57 13.11 16.05
C GLY A 300 -11.73 13.39 14.56
N GLU A 301 -12.03 14.65 14.23
CA GLU A 301 -12.22 15.09 12.84
C GLU A 301 -10.88 15.16 12.09
N LEU A 302 -10.56 14.09 11.36
CA LEU A 302 -9.30 13.94 10.62
C LEU A 302 -9.53 14.01 9.09
N PRO A 303 -8.58 14.60 8.32
CA PRO A 303 -8.54 14.43 6.87
C PRO A 303 -8.49 12.94 6.48
N ILE A 304 -8.98 12.60 5.29
CA ILE A 304 -9.09 11.21 4.80
C ILE A 304 -7.77 10.44 4.98
N ALA A 305 -6.64 11.06 4.64
CA ALA A 305 -5.34 10.41 4.72
C ALA A 305 -4.94 10.04 6.16
N PHE A 306 -5.29 10.87 7.17
CA PHE A 306 -5.04 10.58 8.58
C PHE A 306 -6.07 9.61 9.18
N ARG A 307 -7.31 9.57 8.66
CA ARG A 307 -8.28 8.51 9.02
C ARG A 307 -7.78 7.13 8.61
N LYS A 308 -7.14 7.03 7.43
CA LYS A 308 -6.49 5.78 6.99
C LYS A 308 -5.37 5.38 7.95
N LEU A 309 -4.48 6.32 8.32
CA LEU A 309 -3.42 6.05 9.29
C LEU A 309 -3.97 5.61 10.66
N ARG A 310 -5.02 6.28 11.17
CA ARG A 310 -5.73 5.88 12.39
C ARG A 310 -6.24 4.45 12.31
N ARG A 311 -6.94 4.10 11.22
CA ARG A 311 -7.45 2.73 11.02
C ARG A 311 -6.31 1.71 10.97
N SER A 312 -5.22 2.00 10.25
CA SER A 312 -4.06 1.10 10.22
C SER A 312 -3.45 0.92 11.61
N THR A 313 -3.38 1.99 12.40
CA THR A 313 -2.90 1.94 13.80
C THR A 313 -3.81 1.06 14.65
N GLU A 314 -5.12 1.22 14.53
CA GLU A 314 -6.12 0.40 15.23
C GLU A 314 -5.99 -1.09 14.85
N GLN A 315 -5.80 -1.38 13.56
CA GLN A 315 -5.60 -2.75 13.07
C GLN A 315 -4.35 -3.42 13.66
N TYR A 316 -3.20 -2.72 13.67
CA TYR A 316 -2.00 -3.25 14.30
C TYR A 316 -2.20 -3.48 15.80
N LEU A 317 -2.80 -2.52 16.51
CA LEU A 317 -3.04 -2.66 17.94
C LEU A 317 -4.04 -3.77 18.28
N ASP A 318 -5.02 -4.04 17.41
CA ASP A 318 -5.90 -5.20 17.50
C ASP A 318 -5.13 -6.52 17.35
N GLU A 319 -4.23 -6.61 16.36
CA GLU A 319 -3.36 -7.78 16.18
C GLU A 319 -2.41 -7.97 17.37
N PHE A 320 -1.86 -6.88 17.92
CA PHE A 320 -1.03 -6.89 19.12
C PHE A 320 -1.81 -7.39 20.33
N ARG A 321 -3.05 -6.90 20.52
CA ARG A 321 -3.95 -7.33 21.59
C ARG A 321 -4.28 -8.82 21.46
N VAL A 322 -4.58 -9.33 20.27
CA VAL A 322 -4.90 -10.75 20.07
C VAL A 322 -3.65 -11.62 20.31
N THR A 323 -2.51 -11.24 19.72
CA THR A 323 -1.27 -12.02 19.77
C THR A 323 -0.66 -12.07 21.17
N SER A 324 -0.79 -10.99 21.95
CA SER A 324 -0.33 -10.92 23.35
C SER A 324 -1.24 -11.59 24.36
N GLY A 325 -2.31 -12.26 23.93
CA GLY A 325 -3.30 -12.83 24.85
C GLY A 325 -4.08 -11.76 25.64
N ARG A 326 -4.30 -10.59 25.02
CA ARG A 326 -4.99 -9.40 25.55
C ARG A 326 -4.25 -8.61 26.63
N LYS A 327 -2.93 -8.78 26.75
CA LYS A 327 -2.07 -7.96 27.63
C LYS A 327 -1.85 -6.54 27.10
N VAL A 328 -1.88 -6.37 25.77
CA VAL A 328 -1.86 -5.04 25.15
C VAL A 328 -3.28 -4.47 25.11
N LYS A 329 -3.49 -3.35 25.80
CA LYS A 329 -4.72 -2.55 25.80
C LYS A 329 -4.42 -1.23 25.10
N TYR A 330 -5.40 -0.65 24.43
CA TYR A 330 -5.21 0.63 23.76
C TYR A 330 -6.48 1.47 23.77
N ASP A 331 -6.29 2.80 23.75
CA ASP A 331 -7.35 3.79 23.68
C ASP A 331 -6.99 4.88 22.67
N PHE A 332 -7.98 5.34 21.90
CA PHE A 332 -7.86 6.48 21.00
C PHE A 332 -8.35 7.75 21.71
N ILE A 333 -7.50 8.78 21.71
CA ILE A 333 -7.72 10.05 22.41
C ILE A 333 -7.73 11.16 21.36
N ASN A 334 -8.75 12.02 21.40
CA ASN A 334 -8.82 13.23 20.59
C ASN A 334 -8.24 14.42 21.37
N PRO A 335 -7.02 14.90 21.05
CA PRO A 335 -6.38 16.02 21.75
C PRO A 335 -7.09 17.37 21.55
N SER A 336 -8.02 17.43 20.59
CA SER A 336 -8.74 18.64 20.19
C SER A 336 -10.24 18.55 20.50
N ALA A 337 -10.65 17.64 21.40
CA ALA A 337 -12.06 17.43 21.75
C ALA A 337 -12.72 18.63 22.46
N SER A 338 -11.95 19.40 23.23
CA SER A 338 -12.50 20.56 23.95
C SER A 338 -12.91 21.67 22.98
N SER A 339 -14.09 22.25 23.17
CA SER A 339 -14.56 23.43 22.42
C SER A 339 -13.82 24.71 22.85
N ASP A 340 -13.24 24.74 24.05
CA ASP A 340 -12.43 25.85 24.55
C ASP A 340 -11.01 25.83 23.94
N ARG A 341 -10.63 26.93 23.30
CA ARG A 341 -9.31 27.11 22.69
C ARG A 341 -8.18 27.07 23.71
N THR A 342 -8.37 27.68 24.88
CA THR A 342 -7.32 27.76 25.91
C THR A 342 -7.02 26.37 26.47
N GLU A 343 -8.05 25.56 26.70
CA GLU A 343 -7.87 24.18 27.15
C GLU A 343 -7.24 23.30 26.06
N ARG A 344 -7.62 23.46 24.79
CA ARG A 344 -6.96 22.76 23.67
C ARG A 344 -5.47 23.10 23.60
N ASP A 345 -5.12 24.38 23.68
CA ASP A 345 -3.73 24.83 23.61
C ASP A 345 -2.92 24.30 24.82
N ARG A 346 -3.54 24.18 26.00
CA ARG A 346 -2.94 23.55 27.19
C ARG A 346 -2.64 22.07 26.97
N VAL A 347 -3.62 21.31 26.48
CA VAL A 347 -3.44 19.88 26.16
C VAL A 347 -2.36 19.69 25.10
N HIS A 348 -2.37 20.52 24.05
CA HIS A 348 -1.33 20.47 23.00
C HIS A 348 0.07 20.73 23.57
N ALA A 349 0.20 21.72 24.46
CA ALA A 349 1.46 22.01 25.13
C ALA A 349 1.93 20.85 26.03
N GLU A 350 1.01 20.20 26.75
CA GLU A 350 1.32 19.03 27.56
C GLU A 350 1.86 17.87 26.72
N LEU A 351 1.21 17.57 25.59
CA LEU A 351 1.66 16.51 24.67
C LEU A 351 3.05 16.82 24.09
N MET A 352 3.30 18.07 23.68
CA MET A 352 4.61 18.50 23.19
C MET A 352 5.70 18.38 24.27
N ASN A 353 5.39 18.74 25.52
CA ASN A 353 6.32 18.58 26.64
C ASN A 353 6.63 17.11 26.95
N ARG A 354 5.73 16.18 26.60
CA ARG A 354 5.95 14.73 26.67
C ARG A 354 6.69 14.17 25.45
N GLY A 355 7.18 15.03 24.54
CA GLY A 355 7.90 14.65 23.33
C GLY A 355 7.01 14.23 22.16
N LEU A 356 5.69 14.48 22.23
CA LEU A 356 4.74 14.15 21.17
C LEU A 356 4.55 15.35 20.25
N ASN A 357 4.99 15.22 19.00
CA ASN A 357 5.08 16.32 18.06
C ASN A 357 3.83 16.40 17.16
N PRO A 358 3.19 17.57 17.03
CA PRO A 358 2.08 17.75 16.11
C PRO A 358 2.55 17.98 14.67
N VAL A 359 1.66 17.72 13.73
CA VAL A 359 1.75 18.21 12.35
C VAL A 359 0.60 19.13 12.02
N ASN A 360 0.92 20.18 11.26
CA ASN A 360 -0.06 21.13 10.77
C ASN A 360 -0.56 20.66 9.40
N VAL A 361 -1.86 20.41 9.31
CA VAL A 361 -2.52 20.13 8.04
C VAL A 361 -3.54 21.21 7.73
N MET A 362 -3.63 21.57 6.45
CA MET A 362 -4.70 22.43 5.97
C MET A 362 -5.95 21.58 5.81
N ALA A 363 -6.99 21.91 6.58
CA ALA A 363 -8.33 21.40 6.37
C ALA A 363 -9.17 22.50 5.70
N SER A 364 -10.02 22.11 4.76
CA SER A 364 -11.04 23.01 4.23
C SER A 364 -12.21 23.00 5.20
N ASP A 365 -12.57 24.16 5.72
CA ASP A 365 -13.81 24.32 6.46
C ASP A 365 -14.99 24.16 5.49
N GLY A 366 -16.14 23.71 6.00
CA GLY A 366 -17.37 23.56 5.21
C GLY A 366 -17.82 24.83 4.47
N GLU A 367 -17.30 26.00 4.86
CA GLU A 367 -17.59 27.31 4.29
C GLU A 367 -16.50 27.83 3.32
N GLY A 368 -15.52 26.99 2.93
CA GLY A 368 -14.45 27.37 2.00
C GLY A 368 -13.28 28.13 2.63
N GLY A 369 -13.28 28.28 3.96
CA GLY A 369 -12.12 28.74 4.73
C GLY A 369 -11.00 27.70 4.76
N ARG A 370 -9.74 28.14 4.74
CA ARG A 370 -8.58 27.27 4.97
C ARG A 370 -8.16 27.39 6.43
N THR A 371 -8.36 26.32 7.21
CA THR A 371 -8.04 26.33 8.64
C THR A 371 -6.92 25.32 8.90
N GLN A 372 -5.85 25.80 9.54
CA GLN A 372 -4.77 24.94 9.98
C GLN A 372 -5.23 24.13 11.20
N LYS A 373 -5.22 22.81 11.06
CA LYS A 373 -5.52 21.88 12.14
C LYS A 373 -4.23 21.18 12.56
N ARG A 374 -3.98 21.17 13.88
CA ARG A 374 -2.90 20.38 14.49
C ARG A 374 -3.38 18.96 14.72
N ILE A 375 -2.64 17.99 14.19
CA ILE A 375 -2.89 16.56 14.39
C ILE A 375 -1.67 15.97 15.09
N PHE A 376 -1.89 15.04 16.03
CA PHE A 376 -0.83 14.35 16.76
C PHE A 376 -0.76 12.88 16.31
N PRO A 377 -0.03 12.55 15.24
CA PRO A 377 0.18 11.17 14.81
C PRO A 377 1.23 10.51 15.71
N SER A 378 0.85 10.32 16.97
CA SER A 378 1.71 9.89 18.04
C SER A 378 0.95 9.06 19.06
N LEU A 379 1.68 8.25 19.83
CA LEU A 379 1.14 7.38 20.86
C LEU A 379 2.07 7.34 22.07
N THR A 380 1.57 6.84 23.19
CA THR A 380 2.39 6.54 24.37
C THR A 380 2.17 5.10 24.78
N VAL A 381 3.26 4.39 25.04
CA VAL A 381 3.23 3.02 25.54
C VAL A 381 3.58 3.05 27.02
N THR A 382 2.70 2.50 27.85
CA THR A 382 2.84 2.50 29.32
C THR A 382 2.88 1.07 29.84
N SER A 383 3.89 0.75 30.64
CA SER A 383 3.99 -0.50 31.38
C SER A 383 4.50 -0.17 32.79
N GLY A 384 3.69 -0.46 33.82
CA GLY A 384 3.99 -0.07 35.20
C GLY A 384 4.16 1.45 35.33
N THR A 385 5.36 1.91 35.68
CA THR A 385 5.72 3.34 35.81
C THR A 385 6.42 3.92 34.58
N THR A 386 6.78 3.08 33.61
CA THR A 386 7.54 3.48 32.42
C THR A 386 6.58 3.95 31.33
N VAL A 387 6.82 5.14 30.79
CA VAL A 387 6.03 5.74 29.71
C VAL A 387 6.96 6.10 28.56
N ILE A 388 6.75 5.47 27.40
CA ILE A 388 7.54 5.71 26.18
C ILE A 388 6.68 6.49 25.18
N PRO A 389 7.03 7.74 24.85
CA PRO A 389 6.38 8.51 23.79
C PRO A 389 6.90 8.10 22.42
N VAL A 390 6.00 7.99 21.44
CA VAL A 390 6.32 7.58 20.06
C VAL A 390 5.63 8.51 19.07
N ASN A 391 6.41 9.06 18.15
CA ASN A 391 5.89 9.81 16.99
C ASN A 391 6.05 8.92 15.77
N PHE A 392 4.94 8.39 15.25
CA PHE A 392 4.97 7.40 14.19
C PHE A 392 4.77 8.01 12.79
N LEU A 393 4.64 9.35 12.67
CA LEU A 393 4.68 10.02 11.38
C LEU A 393 6.11 10.33 10.96
N ARG A 394 6.55 9.68 9.87
CA ARG A 394 7.76 10.03 9.14
C ARG A 394 7.48 11.24 8.26
N ASN A 395 8.14 12.36 8.53
CA ASN A 395 7.95 13.61 7.81
C ASN A 395 9.20 13.96 7.00
N ASN A 396 9.26 13.52 5.75
CA ASN A 396 10.28 13.98 4.81
C ASN A 396 9.74 15.15 3.98
N PRO A 397 10.29 16.38 4.12
CA PRO A 397 9.82 17.56 3.41
C PRO A 397 9.94 17.46 1.88
N THR A 398 10.79 16.58 1.35
CA THR A 398 10.97 16.40 -0.09
C THR A 398 9.89 15.51 -0.72
N LEU A 399 9.10 14.81 0.11
CA LEU A 399 8.07 13.88 -0.34
C LEU A 399 6.66 14.46 -0.19
N PRO A 400 5.72 14.07 -1.07
CA PRO A 400 4.30 14.40 -0.88
C PRO A 400 3.76 13.87 0.45
N ALA A 401 2.79 14.58 1.03
CA ALA A 401 2.17 14.21 2.31
C ALA A 401 1.55 12.80 2.30
N GLU A 402 0.96 12.37 1.17
CA GLU A 402 0.43 11.01 1.00
C GLU A 402 1.53 9.95 1.10
N THR A 403 2.70 10.20 0.52
CA THR A 403 3.85 9.29 0.56
C THR A 403 4.43 9.20 1.97
N ASN A 404 4.55 10.33 2.67
CA ASN A 404 4.98 10.34 4.07
C ASN A 404 4.04 9.51 4.96
N LEU A 405 2.73 9.65 4.78
CA LEU A 405 1.73 8.85 5.51
C LEU A 405 1.79 7.36 5.16
N LEU A 406 2.09 7.03 3.90
CA LEU A 406 2.30 5.65 3.47
C LEU A 406 3.50 5.04 4.18
N HIS A 407 4.68 5.68 4.11
CA HIS A 407 5.90 5.19 4.78
C HIS A 407 5.72 5.09 6.31
N SER A 408 4.93 6.01 6.88
CA SER A 408 4.56 5.96 8.31
C SER A 408 3.70 4.74 8.63
N THR A 409 2.80 4.36 7.73
CA THR A 409 1.95 3.17 7.90
C THR A 409 2.76 1.88 7.81
N GLU A 410 3.74 1.83 6.91
CA GLU A 410 4.63 0.66 6.74
C GLU A 410 5.59 0.49 7.93
N GLY A 411 6.09 1.58 8.51
CA GLY A 411 6.95 1.52 9.70
C GLY A 411 6.20 1.32 11.02
N LEU A 412 4.87 1.37 11.01
CA LEU A 412 4.06 1.49 12.22
C LEU A 412 4.23 0.31 13.18
N GLU A 413 4.33 -0.92 12.66
CA GLU A 413 4.59 -2.11 13.47
C GLU A 413 5.87 -1.95 14.29
N TYR A 414 6.95 -1.55 13.63
CA TYR A 414 8.26 -1.39 14.23
C TYR A 414 8.24 -0.32 15.33
N GLU A 415 7.67 0.85 15.05
CA GLU A 415 7.56 1.95 16.02
C GLU A 415 6.79 1.53 17.28
N ILE A 416 5.68 0.78 17.13
CA ILE A 416 4.87 0.31 18.26
C ILE A 416 5.61 -0.78 19.03
N ILE A 417 6.10 -1.83 18.37
CA ILE A 417 6.69 -2.97 19.06
C ILE A 417 7.98 -2.60 19.77
N GLN A 418 8.78 -1.71 19.18
CA GLN A 418 9.99 -1.22 19.81
C GLN A 418 9.67 -0.46 21.11
N ALA A 419 8.63 0.37 21.12
CA ALA A 419 8.20 1.05 22.33
C ALA A 419 7.58 0.12 23.38
N VAL A 420 6.87 -0.93 22.95
CA VAL A 420 6.42 -2.02 23.85
C VAL A 420 7.60 -2.71 24.48
N ALA A 421 8.57 -3.16 23.69
CA ALA A 421 9.78 -3.84 24.19
C ALA A 421 10.57 -2.95 25.15
N ALA A 422 10.69 -1.66 24.85
CA ALA A 422 11.36 -0.69 25.72
C ALA A 422 10.62 -0.46 27.04
N ALA A 423 9.29 -0.35 27.01
CA ALA A 423 8.48 -0.11 28.21
C ALA A 423 8.47 -1.33 29.16
N THR A 424 8.65 -2.54 28.62
CA THR A 424 8.60 -3.80 29.37
C THR A 424 9.99 -4.39 29.64
N ALA A 425 11.06 -3.67 29.32
CA ALA A 425 12.41 -4.15 29.57
C ALA A 425 12.71 -4.14 31.07
N ASP A 426 13.02 -5.32 31.63
CA ASP A 426 13.42 -5.43 33.05
C ASP A 426 14.79 -4.82 33.34
N THR A 427 15.65 -4.79 32.32
CA THR A 427 17.02 -4.29 32.42
C THR A 427 17.38 -3.43 31.21
N VAL A 428 17.79 -2.19 31.46
CA VAL A 428 18.40 -1.34 30.44
C VAL A 428 19.83 -1.82 30.22
N HIS A 429 20.07 -2.47 29.08
CA HIS A 429 21.37 -2.98 28.73
C HIS A 429 22.33 -1.83 28.40
N THR A 430 23.61 -1.99 28.73
CA THR A 430 24.65 -1.01 28.42
C THR A 430 25.38 -1.41 27.14
N VAL A 431 25.48 -0.48 26.19
CA VAL A 431 26.22 -0.63 24.93
C VAL A 431 27.38 0.34 24.93
N ALA A 432 28.57 -0.12 24.55
CA ALA A 432 29.77 0.73 24.55
C ALA A 432 30.28 1.03 23.14
N PHE A 433 30.61 2.28 22.87
CA PHE A 433 31.51 2.62 21.77
C PHE A 433 32.96 2.42 22.22
N ILE A 434 33.69 1.57 21.50
CA ILE A 434 35.11 1.34 21.77
C ILE A 434 35.93 2.41 21.10
N GLU A 435 36.90 2.93 21.85
CA GLU A 435 37.88 3.92 21.41
C GLU A 435 39.30 3.40 21.64
N GLY A 436 40.27 3.99 20.93
CA GLY A 436 41.71 3.74 21.12
C GLY A 436 42.45 3.34 19.84
N HIS A 437 41.72 3.00 18.78
CA HIS A 437 42.26 2.59 17.49
C HIS A 437 41.94 3.59 16.37
N GLY A 438 41.62 4.84 16.73
CA GLY A 438 41.27 5.89 15.78
C GLY A 438 39.86 5.72 15.22
N GLU A 439 38.93 5.18 16.00
CA GLU A 439 37.52 5.12 15.68
C GLU A 439 36.92 6.53 15.52
N PHE A 440 35.73 6.62 14.90
CA PHE A 440 35.03 7.89 14.71
C PHE A 440 34.73 8.62 16.03
N ASP A 441 35.00 9.93 16.02
CA ASP A 441 34.68 10.82 17.13
C ASP A 441 33.16 10.88 17.38
N GLU A 442 32.78 11.29 18.59
CA GLU A 442 31.37 11.37 19.04
C GLU A 442 30.47 12.08 18.04
N ILE A 443 30.97 13.15 17.42
CA ILE A 443 30.21 13.97 16.49
C ILE A 443 29.80 13.21 15.22
N PHE A 444 30.62 12.26 14.76
CA PHE A 444 30.35 11.46 13.57
C PHE A 444 29.39 10.30 13.85
N VAL A 445 29.27 9.87 15.11
CA VAL A 445 28.35 8.82 15.55
C VAL A 445 27.18 9.37 16.36
N ALA A 446 26.97 10.69 16.37
CA ALA A 446 26.00 11.36 17.22
C ALA A 446 24.56 10.89 16.97
N ASP A 447 24.15 10.80 15.69
CA ASP A 447 22.80 10.37 15.32
C ASP A 447 22.54 8.92 15.78
N LEU A 448 23.50 8.02 15.55
CA LEU A 448 23.41 6.64 16.01
C LEU A 448 23.39 6.55 17.54
N THR A 449 24.19 7.37 18.21
CA THR A 449 24.25 7.44 19.68
C THR A 449 22.91 7.88 20.25
N LEU A 450 22.32 8.93 19.69
CA LEU A 450 21.01 9.43 20.10
C LEU A 450 19.91 8.40 19.88
N GLU A 451 19.96 7.66 18.77
CA GLU A 451 18.95 6.63 18.48
C GLU A 451 19.06 5.43 19.44
N LEU A 452 20.28 4.98 19.74
CA LEU A 452 20.51 3.88 20.69
C LEU A 452 20.22 4.31 22.14
N ALA A 453 20.50 5.55 22.51
CA ALA A 453 20.28 6.09 23.86
C ALA A 453 18.80 6.08 24.28
N LYS A 454 17.87 5.97 23.32
CA LYS A 454 16.43 5.78 23.62
C LYS A 454 16.13 4.44 24.30
N PHE A 455 17.02 3.45 24.16
CA PHE A 455 16.77 2.06 24.58
C PHE A 455 17.88 1.47 25.44
N TYR A 456 19.09 2.00 25.34
CA TYR A 456 20.29 1.49 25.97
C TYR A 456 21.03 2.59 26.73
N ASN A 457 21.75 2.20 27.77
CA ASN A 457 22.75 3.08 28.35
C ASN A 457 23.96 3.07 27.42
N ILE A 458 24.34 4.23 26.89
CA ILE A 458 25.50 4.34 26.01
C ILE A 458 26.72 4.75 26.83
N ASP A 459 27.76 3.93 26.77
CA ASP A 459 29.05 4.19 27.39
C ASP A 459 30.10 4.37 26.27
N ARG A 460 31.23 4.99 26.59
CA ARG A 460 32.40 5.04 25.69
C ARG A 460 33.63 4.65 26.47
N GLY A 461 34.51 3.85 25.88
CA GLY A 461 35.66 3.35 26.62
C GLY A 461 36.74 2.70 25.77
N VAL A 462 37.94 2.60 26.38
CA VAL A 462 39.12 1.98 25.78
C VAL A 462 39.35 0.61 26.40
N ILE A 463 39.60 -0.41 25.58
CA ILE A 463 39.88 -1.79 26.02
C ILE A 463 41.19 -1.83 26.81
N GLY A 464 42.26 -1.31 26.22
CA GLY A 464 43.57 -1.15 26.86
C GLY A 464 44.20 -2.46 27.33
N GLY A 465 43.93 -3.57 26.64
CA GLY A 465 44.47 -4.91 26.88
C GLY A 465 44.04 -5.57 28.18
N ARG A 466 43.07 -4.97 28.90
CA ARG A 466 42.61 -5.46 30.21
C ARG A 466 41.49 -6.49 30.01
N ARG A 467 41.75 -7.74 30.41
CA ARG A 467 40.74 -8.81 30.40
C ARG A 467 39.53 -8.41 31.26
N GLY A 468 38.34 -8.65 30.74
CA GLY A 468 37.08 -8.34 31.40
C GLY A 468 36.66 -6.87 31.39
N SER A 469 37.40 -5.97 30.72
CA SER A 469 37.06 -4.54 30.65
C SER A 469 35.73 -4.28 29.93
N ILE A 470 35.33 -5.18 29.04
CA ILE A 470 34.14 -5.06 28.20
C ILE A 470 33.02 -6.05 28.54
N ASP A 471 33.24 -6.98 29.48
CA ASP A 471 32.28 -8.05 29.82
C ASP A 471 30.96 -7.53 30.43
N LYS A 472 30.99 -6.31 30.98
CA LYS A 472 29.79 -5.64 31.52
C LYS A 472 28.85 -5.10 30.44
N TYR A 473 29.31 -4.98 29.20
CA TYR A 473 28.53 -4.45 28.09
C TYR A 473 27.77 -5.58 27.39
N ALA A 474 26.50 -5.32 27.05
CA ALA A 474 25.68 -6.28 26.31
C ALA A 474 26.06 -6.33 24.81
N ALA A 475 26.57 -5.21 24.30
CA ALA A 475 27.16 -5.09 22.98
C ALA A 475 28.25 -4.03 22.98
N ILE A 476 29.23 -4.18 22.09
CA ILE A 476 30.23 -3.15 21.82
C ILE A 476 30.15 -2.73 20.34
N ILE A 477 30.39 -1.46 20.07
CA ILE A 477 30.40 -0.86 18.74
C ILE A 477 31.80 -0.35 18.45
N ILE A 478 32.33 -0.75 17.31
CA ILE A 478 33.67 -0.36 16.85
C ILE A 478 33.48 0.38 15.53
N ALA A 479 33.60 1.71 15.58
CA ALA A 479 33.22 2.60 14.50
C ALA A 479 34.44 3.00 13.65
N ALA A 480 34.61 2.36 12.49
CA ALA A 480 35.65 2.64 11.49
C ALA A 480 37.06 2.83 12.07
N PRO A 481 37.66 1.79 12.71
CA PRO A 481 38.98 1.90 13.31
C PRO A 481 40.06 2.20 12.26
N GLN A 482 40.75 3.33 12.41
CA GLN A 482 41.75 3.81 11.44
C GLN A 482 43.16 3.23 11.67
N LYS A 483 43.40 2.60 12.81
CA LYS A 483 44.67 1.98 13.18
C LYS A 483 44.50 0.48 13.39
N PRO A 484 45.52 -0.33 13.05
CA PRO A 484 45.50 -1.75 13.40
C PRO A 484 45.41 -1.93 14.91
N MET A 485 44.53 -2.83 15.35
CA MET A 485 44.38 -3.17 16.77
C MET A 485 45.59 -3.93 17.29
N ASP A 486 45.98 -3.65 18.53
CA ASP A 486 47.00 -4.41 19.25
C ASP A 486 46.52 -5.85 19.50
N GLU A 487 47.44 -6.82 19.48
CA GLU A 487 47.13 -8.24 19.73
C GLU A 487 46.45 -8.49 21.09
N ARG A 488 46.73 -7.62 22.09
CA ARG A 488 46.09 -7.68 23.41
C ARG A 488 44.61 -7.29 23.35
N ASP A 489 44.26 -6.28 22.55
CA ASP A 489 42.88 -5.82 22.42
C ASP A 489 42.09 -6.79 21.55
N LYS A 490 42.71 -7.33 20.50
CA LYS A 490 42.15 -8.45 19.71
C LYS A 490 41.81 -9.65 20.60
N PHE A 491 42.72 -10.04 21.49
CA PHE A 491 42.47 -11.15 22.41
C PHE A 491 41.29 -10.87 23.35
N VAL A 492 41.13 -9.63 23.85
CA VAL A 492 39.99 -9.30 24.72
C VAL A 492 38.67 -9.34 23.94
N ILE A 493 38.63 -8.82 22.72
CA ILE A 493 37.44 -8.88 21.85
C ILE A 493 37.10 -10.34 21.50
N ASP A 494 38.10 -11.15 21.15
CA ASP A 494 37.93 -12.57 20.85
C ASP A 494 37.29 -13.31 22.04
N GLN A 495 37.81 -13.12 23.25
CA GLN A 495 37.24 -13.75 24.44
C GLN A 495 35.83 -13.26 24.76
N TYR A 496 35.54 -11.98 24.55
CA TYR A 496 34.19 -11.44 24.71
C TYR A 496 33.20 -12.08 23.73
N ILE A 497 33.58 -12.24 22.45
CA ILE A 497 32.77 -12.93 21.43
C ILE A 497 32.57 -14.41 21.81
N MET A 498 33.64 -15.10 22.23
CA MET A 498 33.59 -16.51 22.63
C MET A 498 32.66 -16.75 23.83
N ASN A 499 32.48 -15.74 24.69
CA ASN A 499 31.54 -15.76 25.82
C ASN A 499 30.11 -15.32 25.45
N GLY A 500 29.80 -15.16 24.16
CA GLY A 500 28.47 -14.77 23.67
C GLY A 500 28.24 -13.25 23.59
N GLY A 501 29.29 -12.45 23.80
CA GLY A 501 29.25 -11.01 23.62
C GLY A 501 28.97 -10.61 22.17
N LYS A 502 28.20 -9.53 21.98
CA LYS A 502 27.83 -9.03 20.65
C LYS A 502 28.73 -7.87 20.24
N VAL A 503 29.24 -7.91 19.01
CA VAL A 503 30.12 -6.87 18.45
C VAL A 503 29.52 -6.36 17.15
N LEU A 504 29.38 -5.04 17.04
CA LEU A 504 29.00 -4.36 15.81
C LEU A 504 30.23 -3.63 15.25
N TRP A 505 30.63 -4.01 14.04
CA TRP A 505 31.69 -3.34 13.30
C TRP A 505 31.07 -2.43 12.24
N LEU A 506 31.41 -1.14 12.30
CA LEU A 506 31.14 -0.21 11.19
C LEU A 506 32.44 -0.13 10.39
N ALA A 507 32.53 -0.88 9.31
CA ALA A 507 33.80 -1.17 8.63
C ALA A 507 34.14 -0.23 7.46
N GLU A 508 33.38 0.84 7.27
CA GLU A 508 33.53 1.79 6.16
C GLU A 508 33.62 3.24 6.65
#